data_AF-A0A831A0V7-F1
#
_entry.id   AF-A0A831A0V7-F1
#
_cell.length_a   1.000
_cell.length_b   1.000
_cell.length_c   1.000
_cell.angle_alpha   90.00
_cell.angle_beta   90.00
_cell.angle_gamma   90.00
#
_symmetry.space_group_name_H-M   'P 1'
#
loop_
_entity.id
_entity.type
_entity.pdbx_description
1 polymer ?
#
loop_
_entity_poly.entity_id
_entity_poly.type
_entity_poly.pdbx_seq_one_letter_code
_entity_poly.pdbx_strand_id
1 'polypeptide(L)'
;MTIIEAIIKVLKEYGNPLSHNDIYDRIIANDYYSFGAKDPISVVRGEIRKHCYDIDFPSASPRKIFIEVKSNHLSKPLYDLWRGQSTKIESPKLEKTTKDQLPEEIIHSKYIEHIKNVKNQLLDAINSSDPAFFERLVVTLLLKMGYGWHESEAGKVIGGAGDEGIDGIINEDKLGLEKIYIQAKRYNSKKVPPSEIREFIGSMNQKGAHKGVFFSSSCFTEQAMNSAQKAQGMTITLIDGQQLCEYLVQNGMGVAKVSTYDLYEIDRNFFDI
;
A
#
# COMPACT_ATOMS: atom_id res chain seq x y z
N MET A 1 15.36 13.34 31.52
CA MET A 1 15.33 12.07 30.76
C MET A 1 13.91 11.84 30.29
N THR A 2 13.70 11.46 29.04
CA THR A 2 12.38 11.05 28.52
C THR A 2 12.13 9.56 28.77
N ILE A 3 10.87 9.10 28.60
CA ILE A 3 10.53 7.68 28.72
C ILE A 3 11.34 6.85 27.71
N ILE A 4 11.43 7.31 26.45
CA ILE A 4 12.21 6.65 25.40
C ILE A 4 13.69 6.55 25.78
N GLU A 5 14.30 7.62 26.31
CA GLU A 5 15.69 7.60 26.77
C GLU A 5 15.91 6.60 27.90
N ALA A 6 14.97 6.50 28.84
CA ALA A 6 15.02 5.52 29.94
C ALA A 6 14.94 4.09 29.41
N ILE A 7 14.02 3.80 28.47
CA ILE A 7 13.90 2.48 27.81
C ILE A 7 15.21 2.13 27.09
N ILE A 8 15.77 3.05 26.30
CA ILE A 8 17.03 2.83 25.60
C ILE A 8 18.15 2.51 26.59
N LYS A 9 18.24 3.24 27.70
CA LYS A 9 19.26 3.02 28.73
C LYS A 9 19.14 1.61 29.34
N VAL A 10 17.93 1.19 29.72
CA VAL A 10 17.69 -0.16 30.26
C VAL A 10 18.13 -1.25 29.29
N LEU A 11 17.74 -1.15 28.01
CA LEU A 11 18.11 -2.16 27.01
C LEU A 11 19.62 -2.20 26.74
N LYS A 12 20.30 -1.03 26.75
CA LYS A 12 21.77 -0.97 26.61
C LYS A 12 22.49 -1.62 27.78
N GLU A 13 22.06 -1.36 29.01
CA GLU A 13 22.73 -1.86 30.21
C GLU A 13 22.46 -3.35 30.45
N TYR A 14 21.25 -3.82 30.15
CA TYR A 14 20.91 -5.23 30.33
C TYR A 14 21.49 -6.13 29.22
N GLY A 15 21.60 -5.64 27.99
CA GLY A 15 22.28 -6.32 26.89
C GLY A 15 21.55 -7.53 26.30
N ASN A 16 20.30 -7.79 26.70
CA ASN A 16 19.44 -8.84 26.14
C ASN A 16 18.00 -8.33 25.93
N PRO A 17 17.18 -8.99 25.08
CA PRO A 17 15.79 -8.60 24.88
C PRO A 17 14.95 -8.71 26.16
N LEU A 18 14.06 -7.76 26.39
CA LEU A 18 13.20 -7.68 27.58
C LEU A 18 11.73 -7.45 27.23
N SER A 19 10.81 -7.91 28.08
CA SER A 19 9.41 -7.53 27.94
C SER A 19 9.19 -6.08 28.40
N HIS A 20 8.10 -5.45 27.94
CA HIS A 20 7.77 -4.08 28.38
C HIS A 20 7.55 -3.97 29.89
N ASN A 21 7.12 -5.06 30.56
CA ASN A 21 7.01 -5.12 32.03
C ASN A 21 8.40 -5.11 32.68
N ASP A 22 9.32 -5.96 32.21
CA ASP A 22 10.68 -6.01 32.77
C ASP A 22 11.44 -4.70 32.52
N ILE A 23 11.17 -4.04 31.40
CA ILE A 23 11.71 -2.71 31.10
C ILE A 23 11.18 -1.69 32.12
N TYR A 24 9.88 -1.65 32.35
CA TYR A 24 9.28 -0.78 33.35
C TYR A 24 9.87 -1.01 34.75
N ASP A 25 9.93 -2.26 35.21
CA ASP A 25 10.45 -2.61 36.53
C ASP A 25 11.90 -2.14 36.71
N ARG A 26 12.73 -2.26 35.65
CA ARG A 26 14.11 -1.77 35.65
C ARG A 26 14.23 -0.25 35.61
N ILE A 27 13.33 0.45 34.91
CA ILE A 27 13.30 1.92 34.92
C ILE A 27 13.08 2.43 36.35
N ILE A 28 12.13 1.82 37.08
CA ILE A 28 11.83 2.16 38.47
C ILE A 28 12.98 1.76 39.41
N ALA A 29 13.49 0.53 39.29
CA ALA A 29 14.54 0.04 40.17
C ALA A 29 15.85 0.84 40.10
N ASN A 30 16.12 1.47 38.95
CA ASN A 30 17.32 2.29 38.74
C ASN A 30 17.05 3.81 38.75
N ASP A 31 15.83 4.23 39.11
CA ASP A 31 15.41 5.63 39.18
C ASP A 31 15.72 6.44 37.90
N TYR A 32 15.51 5.83 36.72
CA TYR A 32 15.76 6.51 35.45
C TYR A 32 14.65 7.46 35.02
N TYR A 33 13.41 7.18 35.42
CA TYR A 33 12.25 7.98 35.10
C TYR A 33 11.10 7.72 36.10
N SER A 34 10.36 8.77 36.46
CA SER A 34 9.17 8.68 37.30
C SER A 34 7.91 8.92 36.47
N PHE A 35 6.95 8.00 36.56
CA PHE A 35 5.73 8.05 35.75
C PHE A 35 4.58 8.71 36.53
N GLY A 36 3.94 9.71 35.93
CA GLY A 36 2.71 10.32 36.46
C GLY A 36 1.41 9.64 35.97
N ALA A 37 1.49 8.60 35.14
CA ALA A 37 0.34 7.93 34.56
C ALA A 37 -0.30 6.94 35.54
N LYS A 38 -1.63 6.75 35.46
CA LYS A 38 -2.34 5.71 36.23
C LYS A 38 -1.92 4.29 35.86
N ASP A 39 -1.51 4.09 34.61
CA ASP A 39 -0.97 2.83 34.10
C ASP A 39 0.37 3.07 33.37
N PRO A 40 1.50 3.16 34.11
CA PRO A 40 2.83 3.38 33.54
C PRO A 40 3.30 2.28 32.58
N ILE A 41 2.89 1.03 32.82
CA ILE A 41 3.29 -0.13 32.02
C ILE A 41 2.74 0.01 30.60
N SER A 42 1.46 0.38 30.46
CA SER A 42 0.85 0.67 29.15
C SER A 42 1.54 1.82 28.43
N VAL A 43 2.05 2.83 29.14
CA VAL A 43 2.83 3.93 28.54
C VAL A 43 4.15 3.40 27.98
N VAL A 44 4.90 2.62 28.75
CA VAL A 44 6.15 1.98 28.27
C VAL A 44 5.89 1.13 27.04
N ARG A 45 4.84 0.29 27.08
CA ARG A 45 4.41 -0.51 25.93
C ARG A 45 4.10 0.38 24.72
N GLY A 46 3.32 1.45 24.90
CA GLY A 46 2.97 2.40 23.85
C GLY A 46 4.18 3.03 23.18
N GLU A 47 5.13 3.55 23.98
CA GLU A 47 6.38 4.13 23.48
C GLU A 47 7.22 3.11 22.70
N ILE A 48 7.34 1.88 23.21
CA ILE A 48 8.05 0.81 22.50
C ILE A 48 7.38 0.52 21.16
N ARG A 49 6.07 0.28 21.15
CA ARG A 49 5.30 -0.09 19.96
C ARG A 49 5.35 1.01 18.88
N LYS A 50 5.12 2.27 19.25
CA LYS A 50 5.18 3.42 18.32
C LYS A 50 6.56 3.55 17.66
N HIS A 51 7.63 3.20 18.36
CA HIS A 51 9.01 3.27 17.87
C HIS A 51 9.58 1.92 17.40
N CYS A 52 8.75 0.89 17.25
CA CYS A 52 9.20 -0.44 16.88
C CYS A 52 9.30 -0.60 15.35
N TYR A 53 10.39 -1.20 14.89
CA TYR A 53 10.58 -1.60 13.50
C TYR A 53 9.54 -2.66 13.11
N ASP A 54 9.12 -2.67 11.83
CA ASP A 54 8.06 -3.52 11.27
C ASP A 54 6.65 -3.36 11.88
N ILE A 55 6.44 -2.35 12.72
CA ILE A 55 5.11 -1.96 13.20
C ILE A 55 4.82 -0.55 12.68
N ASP A 56 3.79 -0.46 11.86
CA ASP A 56 3.36 0.78 11.22
C ASP A 56 1.85 0.97 11.34
N PHE A 57 1.48 2.20 11.66
CA PHE A 57 0.12 2.69 11.85
C PHE A 57 0.19 4.22 11.85
N PRO A 58 -0.93 4.96 11.66
CA PRO A 58 -0.87 6.40 11.38
C PRO A 58 -0.11 7.26 12.40
N SER A 59 -0.09 6.86 13.68
CA SER A 59 0.63 7.55 14.75
C SER A 59 1.97 6.89 15.12
N ALA A 60 2.39 5.85 14.40
CA ALA A 60 3.69 5.23 14.59
C ALA A 60 4.80 6.24 14.26
N SER A 61 5.87 6.23 15.05
CA SER A 61 7.00 7.12 14.83
C SER A 61 7.76 6.72 13.58
N PRO A 62 8.17 7.68 12.72
CA PRO A 62 9.08 7.42 11.60
C PRO A 62 10.48 7.03 12.10
N ARG A 63 10.88 7.50 13.29
CA ARG A 63 12.13 7.10 13.95
C ARG A 63 11.93 5.76 14.64
N LYS A 64 12.42 4.67 14.02
CA LYS A 64 12.44 3.32 14.59
C LYS A 64 13.66 3.15 15.49
N ILE A 65 13.42 2.65 16.70
CA ILE A 65 14.42 2.51 17.78
C ILE A 65 14.44 1.08 18.31
N PHE A 66 13.29 0.42 18.36
CA PHE A 66 13.14 -0.91 18.94
C PHE A 66 12.84 -1.94 17.86
N ILE A 67 13.09 -3.21 18.17
CA ILE A 67 12.69 -4.36 17.35
C ILE A 67 12.06 -5.41 18.25
N GLU A 68 10.98 -6.03 17.78
CA GLU A 68 10.37 -7.17 18.46
C GLU A 68 11.14 -8.45 18.11
N VAL A 69 11.68 -9.11 19.14
CA VAL A 69 12.42 -10.36 19.00
C VAL A 69 11.46 -11.53 19.23
N LYS A 70 11.19 -12.29 18.16
CA LYS A 70 10.35 -13.49 18.24
C LYS A 70 11.08 -14.58 19.04
N SER A 71 10.48 -15.02 20.14
CA SER A 71 10.92 -16.21 20.87
C SER A 71 9.94 -17.35 20.60
N ASN A 72 10.45 -18.47 20.08
CA ASN A 72 9.63 -19.66 19.79
C ASN A 72 9.07 -20.33 21.07
N HIS A 73 9.54 -19.92 22.25
CA HIS A 73 9.19 -20.55 23.54
C HIS A 73 8.45 -19.63 24.52
N LEU A 74 8.43 -18.31 24.27
CA LEU A 74 7.77 -17.35 25.16
C LEU A 74 6.48 -16.82 24.50
N SER A 75 5.39 -16.85 25.25
CA SER A 75 4.11 -16.29 24.82
C SER A 75 4.08 -14.76 24.82
N LYS A 76 5.12 -14.10 25.36
CA LYS A 76 5.19 -12.64 25.51
C LYS A 76 6.23 -12.05 24.55
N PRO A 77 5.95 -10.92 23.87
CA PRO A 77 6.91 -10.25 23.02
C PRO A 77 8.07 -9.69 23.85
N LEU A 78 9.28 -9.86 23.32
CA LEU A 78 10.50 -9.26 23.87
C LEU A 78 10.99 -8.19 22.90
N TYR A 79 11.62 -7.15 23.43
CA TYR A 79 12.10 -6.01 22.67
C TYR A 79 13.59 -5.79 22.89
N ASP A 80 14.28 -5.39 21.84
CA ASP A 80 15.68 -4.97 21.84
C ASP A 80 15.84 -3.69 21.00
N LEU A 81 17.04 -3.11 21.01
CA LEU A 81 17.41 -1.97 20.19
C LEU A 81 17.60 -2.39 18.74
N TRP A 82 16.91 -1.69 17.84
CA TRP A 82 17.09 -1.84 16.40
C TRP A 82 18.46 -1.30 15.97
N ARG A 83 19.28 -2.15 15.36
CA ARG A 83 20.67 -1.83 14.95
C ARG A 83 20.83 -1.49 13.47
N GLY A 84 19.73 -1.24 12.75
CA GLY A 84 19.76 -0.87 11.32
C GLY A 84 20.13 -2.00 10.37
N GLN A 85 20.38 -3.22 10.86
CA GLN A 85 20.59 -4.40 10.02
C GLN A 85 19.25 -5.08 9.78
N SER A 86 18.74 -4.98 8.56
CA SER A 86 17.67 -5.83 8.07
C SER A 86 18.25 -7.22 7.88
N THR A 87 18.32 -8.02 8.95
CA THR A 87 18.34 -9.46 8.74
C THR A 87 17.01 -9.77 8.05
N LYS A 88 17.09 -10.37 6.86
CA LYS A 88 15.94 -11.03 6.21
C LYS A 88 15.44 -12.13 7.15
N ILE A 89 14.73 -11.75 8.19
CA ILE A 89 13.76 -12.60 8.82
C ILE A 89 12.58 -12.49 7.87
N GLU A 90 12.44 -13.48 6.99
CA GLU A 90 11.25 -13.66 6.17
C GLU A 90 10.04 -13.24 6.98
N SER A 91 9.27 -12.26 6.52
CA SER A 91 8.05 -11.82 7.17
C SER A 91 7.10 -13.03 7.24
N PRO A 92 6.99 -13.74 8.38
CA PRO A 92 6.09 -14.87 8.45
C PRO A 92 4.71 -14.26 8.61
N LYS A 93 3.80 -14.71 7.74
CA LYS A 93 2.35 -14.50 7.73
C LYS A 93 1.79 -13.96 9.06
N LEU A 94 0.98 -12.90 8.94
CA LEU A 94 0.09 -12.38 9.97
C LEU A 94 -0.80 -13.50 10.55
N GLU A 95 -0.30 -14.17 11.57
CA GLU A 95 -1.10 -14.87 12.56
C GLU A 95 -0.44 -14.73 13.93
N LYS A 96 -0.93 -13.75 14.69
CA LYS A 96 -1.41 -13.91 16.08
C LYS A 96 -1.69 -12.52 16.64
N THR A 97 -2.95 -12.31 17.00
CA THR A 97 -3.41 -11.24 17.87
C THR A 97 -2.57 -11.28 19.15
N THR A 98 -1.52 -10.47 19.24
CA THR A 98 -0.78 -10.30 20.48
C THR A 98 -1.64 -9.42 21.38
N LYS A 99 -1.84 -9.82 22.65
CA LYS A 99 -2.54 -8.99 23.66
C LYS A 99 -1.89 -7.61 23.86
N ASP A 100 -0.71 -7.40 23.29
CA ASP A 100 0.13 -6.23 23.43
C ASP A 100 0.05 -5.24 22.27
N GLN A 101 -0.73 -5.52 21.22
CA GLN A 101 -0.98 -4.53 20.16
C GLN A 101 -1.74 -3.33 20.72
N LEU A 102 -1.37 -2.14 20.25
CA LEU A 102 -2.15 -0.94 20.55
C LEU A 102 -3.50 -0.98 19.82
N PRO A 103 -4.57 -0.38 20.38
CA PRO A 103 -5.85 -0.28 19.69
C PRO A 103 -5.74 0.31 18.29
N GLU A 104 -4.90 1.34 18.11
CA GLU A 104 -4.65 1.98 16.81
C GLU A 104 -4.00 1.04 15.79
N GLU A 105 -3.08 0.17 16.23
CA GLU A 105 -2.51 -0.88 15.38
C GLU A 105 -3.56 -1.88 14.92
N ILE A 106 -4.43 -2.30 15.84
CA ILE A 106 -5.52 -3.24 15.53
C ILE A 106 -6.47 -2.60 14.51
N ILE A 107 -6.90 -1.36 14.76
CA ILE A 107 -7.76 -0.60 13.85
C ILE A 107 -7.10 -0.47 12.48
N HIS A 108 -5.83 -0.07 12.42
CA HIS A 108 -5.11 0.09 11.15
C HIS A 108 -4.97 -1.24 10.40
N SER A 109 -4.63 -2.34 11.09
CA SER A 109 -4.55 -3.67 10.48
C SER A 109 -5.88 -4.11 9.88
N LYS A 110 -6.99 -3.87 10.59
CA LYS A 110 -8.34 -4.17 10.12
C LYS A 110 -8.77 -3.27 8.99
N TYR A 111 -8.34 -2.02 8.97
CA TYR A 111 -8.53 -1.12 7.84
C TYR A 111 -7.81 -1.63 6.58
N ILE A 112 -6.54 -2.03 6.68
CA ILE A 112 -5.80 -2.61 5.54
C ILE A 112 -6.50 -3.89 5.03
N GLU A 113 -6.91 -4.77 5.95
CA GLU A 113 -7.67 -5.98 5.63
C GLU A 113 -8.98 -5.65 4.90
N HIS A 114 -9.73 -4.65 5.39
CA HIS A 114 -10.95 -4.18 4.77
C HIS A 114 -10.70 -3.66 3.35
N ILE A 115 -9.70 -2.80 3.16
CA ILE A 115 -9.33 -2.26 1.85
C ILE A 115 -8.93 -3.38 0.88
N LYS A 116 -8.19 -4.39 1.36
CA LYS A 116 -7.85 -5.58 0.55
C LYS A 116 -9.10 -6.34 0.11
N ASN A 117 -10.06 -6.54 1.02
CA ASN A 117 -11.32 -7.23 0.71
C ASN A 117 -12.16 -6.42 -0.30
N VAL A 118 -12.24 -5.10 -0.14
CA VAL A 118 -12.92 -4.21 -1.09
C VAL A 118 -12.28 -4.30 -2.48
N LYS A 119 -10.95 -4.30 -2.58
CA LYS A 119 -10.23 -4.47 -3.86
C LYS A 119 -10.55 -5.81 -4.54
N ASN A 120 -10.63 -6.90 -3.78
CA ASN A 120 -11.01 -8.19 -4.34
C ASN A 120 -12.47 -8.16 -4.85
N GLN A 121 -13.40 -7.60 -4.09
CA GLN A 121 -14.80 -7.45 -4.51
C GLN A 121 -14.94 -6.57 -5.77
N LEU A 122 -14.15 -5.49 -5.86
CA LEU A 122 -14.09 -4.65 -7.06
C LEU A 122 -13.61 -5.46 -8.27
N LEU A 123 -12.56 -6.26 -8.10
CA LEU A 123 -12.02 -7.07 -9.19
C LEU A 123 -13.04 -8.11 -9.68
N ASP A 124 -13.77 -8.75 -8.77
CA ASP A 124 -14.85 -9.69 -9.10
C ASP A 124 -15.99 -8.99 -9.85
N ALA A 125 -16.38 -7.79 -9.42
CA ALA A 125 -17.39 -6.98 -10.10
C ALA A 125 -16.97 -6.58 -11.53
N ILE A 126 -15.70 -6.20 -11.71
CA ILE A 126 -15.11 -5.90 -13.03
C ILE A 126 -15.11 -7.15 -13.92
N ASN A 127 -14.71 -8.30 -13.39
CA ASN A 127 -14.69 -9.55 -14.14
C ASN A 127 -16.11 -10.03 -14.52
N SER A 128 -17.13 -9.61 -13.77
CA SER A 128 -18.53 -9.96 -14.01
C SER A 128 -19.28 -8.95 -14.90
N SER A 129 -18.67 -7.82 -15.26
CA SER A 129 -19.32 -6.77 -16.06
C SER A 129 -19.45 -7.12 -17.55
N ASP A 130 -19.88 -6.17 -18.37
CA ASP A 130 -19.72 -6.27 -19.83
C ASP A 130 -18.25 -5.96 -20.24
N PRO A 131 -17.68 -6.57 -21.31
CA PRO A 131 -16.35 -6.22 -21.79
C PRO A 131 -16.18 -4.72 -22.10
N ALA A 132 -17.16 -4.08 -22.74
CA ALA A 132 -17.08 -2.67 -23.09
C ALA A 132 -17.13 -1.78 -21.83
N PHE A 133 -17.67 -2.27 -20.71
CA PHE A 133 -17.56 -1.56 -19.44
C PHE A 133 -16.10 -1.45 -18.97
N PHE A 134 -15.29 -2.52 -19.14
CA PHE A 134 -13.89 -2.51 -18.71
C PHE A 134 -13.06 -1.50 -19.50
N GLU A 135 -13.26 -1.41 -20.81
CA GLU A 135 -12.63 -0.42 -21.68
C GLU A 135 -12.96 1.01 -21.22
N ARG A 136 -14.25 1.30 -20.98
CA ARG A 136 -14.68 2.61 -20.46
C ARG A 136 -14.11 2.92 -19.08
N LEU A 137 -14.05 1.92 -18.20
CA LEU A 137 -13.56 2.07 -16.82
C LEU A 137 -12.12 2.57 -16.79
N VAL A 138 -11.22 1.95 -17.56
CA VAL A 138 -9.79 2.29 -17.53
C VAL A 138 -9.51 3.66 -18.15
N VAL A 139 -10.24 4.05 -19.19
CA VAL A 139 -10.17 5.41 -19.76
C VAL A 139 -10.67 6.43 -18.74
N THR A 140 -11.79 6.16 -18.08
CA THR A 140 -12.36 7.04 -17.05
C THR A 140 -11.40 7.20 -15.87
N LEU A 141 -10.73 6.12 -15.46
CA LEU A 141 -9.73 6.16 -14.40
C LEU A 141 -8.56 7.09 -14.75
N LEU A 142 -7.99 6.96 -15.94
CA LEU A 142 -6.88 7.83 -16.36
C LEU A 142 -7.28 9.30 -16.45
N LEU A 143 -8.49 9.60 -16.93
CA LEU A 143 -9.03 10.97 -16.89
C LEU A 143 -9.17 11.48 -15.45
N LYS A 144 -9.69 10.64 -14.54
CA LYS A 144 -9.84 10.98 -13.12
C LYS A 144 -8.50 11.22 -12.42
N MET A 145 -7.45 10.53 -12.86
CA MET A 145 -6.07 10.71 -12.40
C MET A 145 -5.39 11.95 -13.01
N GLY A 146 -6.03 12.62 -13.98
CA GLY A 146 -5.53 13.87 -14.58
C GLY A 146 -4.68 13.73 -15.84
N TYR A 147 -4.68 12.58 -16.52
CA TYR A 147 -3.87 12.37 -17.74
C TYR A 147 -4.42 13.04 -19.01
N GLY A 148 -5.58 13.70 -18.97
CA GLY A 148 -6.18 14.36 -20.12
C GLY A 148 -6.32 15.87 -19.93
N TRP A 149 -6.22 16.64 -21.02
CA TRP A 149 -6.32 18.11 -20.98
C TRP A 149 -7.70 18.64 -20.50
N HIS A 150 -8.77 17.85 -20.68
CA HIS A 150 -10.12 18.16 -20.23
C HIS A 150 -10.94 16.87 -20.03
N GLU A 151 -11.56 16.69 -18.85
CA GLU A 151 -12.28 15.46 -18.48
C GLU A 151 -13.34 14.98 -19.50
N SER A 152 -14.03 15.88 -20.21
CA SER A 152 -15.10 15.53 -21.15
C SER A 152 -14.66 15.35 -22.60
N GLU A 153 -13.47 15.84 -22.98
CA GLU A 153 -13.04 15.92 -24.39
C GLU A 153 -11.67 15.26 -24.66
N ALA A 154 -10.88 15.02 -23.62
CA ALA A 154 -9.52 14.49 -23.77
C ALA A 154 -9.48 12.99 -24.06
N GLY A 155 -10.43 12.21 -23.52
CA GLY A 155 -10.47 10.77 -23.69
C GLY A 155 -11.54 10.34 -24.68
N LYS A 156 -11.18 9.48 -25.63
CA LYS A 156 -12.13 8.79 -26.49
C LYS A 156 -11.95 7.29 -26.31
N VAL A 157 -13.06 6.62 -25.99
CA VAL A 157 -13.14 5.16 -26.06
C VAL A 157 -13.32 4.84 -27.54
N ILE A 158 -12.38 4.09 -28.09
CA ILE A 158 -12.43 3.61 -29.47
C ILE A 158 -12.79 2.14 -29.33
N GLY A 159 -14.09 1.86 -29.36
CA GLY A 159 -14.61 0.50 -29.18
C GLY A 159 -15.22 0.02 -30.48
N GLY A 160 -14.88 -1.20 -30.88
CA GLY A 160 -15.39 -1.82 -32.10
C GLY A 160 -14.59 -3.06 -32.52
N ALA A 161 -15.27 -3.99 -33.18
CA ALA A 161 -14.59 -5.10 -33.87
C ALA A 161 -13.83 -4.53 -35.08
N GLY A 162 -12.55 -4.22 -34.91
CA GLY A 162 -11.70 -3.65 -35.96
C GLY A 162 -10.58 -2.71 -35.48
N ASP A 163 -10.53 -2.37 -34.20
CA ASP A 163 -9.62 -1.31 -33.69
C ASP A 163 -8.17 -1.75 -33.46
N GLU A 164 -7.74 -2.82 -34.14
CA GLU A 164 -6.34 -3.29 -34.17
C GLU A 164 -5.70 -3.49 -32.78
N GLY A 165 -6.46 -3.65 -31.70
CA GLY A 165 -5.92 -3.75 -30.34
C GLY A 165 -5.71 -2.42 -29.61
N ILE A 166 -6.45 -1.36 -29.94
CA ILE A 166 -6.53 -0.11 -29.17
C ILE A 166 -7.97 0.10 -28.69
N ASP A 167 -8.17 0.19 -27.38
CA ASP A 167 -9.52 0.36 -26.79
C ASP A 167 -9.80 1.83 -26.41
N GLY A 168 -8.75 2.66 -26.33
CA GLY A 168 -8.89 4.06 -25.97
C GLY A 168 -7.67 4.91 -26.30
N ILE A 169 -7.91 6.20 -26.48
CA ILE A 169 -6.88 7.21 -26.69
C ILE A 169 -7.19 8.41 -25.80
N ILE A 170 -6.19 8.88 -25.06
CA ILE A 170 -6.24 10.12 -24.28
C ILE A 170 -5.28 11.13 -24.90
N ASN A 171 -5.78 12.33 -25.19
CA ASN A 171 -4.95 13.48 -25.55
C ASN A 171 -4.46 14.16 -24.28
N GLU A 172 -3.14 14.20 -24.07
CA GLU A 172 -2.53 14.86 -22.92
C GLU A 172 -2.61 16.39 -23.03
N ASP A 173 -2.64 16.90 -24.26
CA ASP A 173 -2.74 18.32 -24.56
C ASP A 173 -3.95 18.66 -25.44
N LYS A 174 -4.31 19.95 -25.44
CA LYS A 174 -5.48 20.48 -26.16
C LYS A 174 -5.38 20.34 -27.69
N LEU A 175 -4.17 20.34 -28.24
CA LEU A 175 -3.92 20.22 -29.67
C LEU A 175 -3.82 18.76 -30.13
N GLY A 176 -3.72 17.81 -29.18
CA GLY A 176 -3.62 16.37 -29.44
C GLY A 176 -2.28 15.97 -30.07
N LEU A 177 -1.20 16.66 -29.71
CA LEU A 177 0.15 16.37 -30.15
C LEU A 177 0.70 15.14 -29.42
N GLU A 178 0.40 15.03 -28.13
CA GLU A 178 0.78 13.93 -27.25
C GLU A 178 -0.44 13.08 -26.91
N LYS A 179 -0.32 11.77 -27.17
CA LYS A 179 -1.41 10.81 -26.99
C LYS A 179 -0.95 9.61 -26.19
N ILE A 180 -1.80 9.19 -25.25
CA ILE A 180 -1.67 7.94 -24.52
C ILE A 180 -2.63 6.94 -25.12
N TYR A 181 -2.10 5.82 -25.62
CA TYR A 181 -2.87 4.72 -26.16
C TYR A 181 -3.17 3.70 -25.08
N ILE A 182 -4.37 3.16 -25.09
CA ILE A 182 -4.88 2.29 -24.02
C ILE A 182 -5.36 0.99 -24.62
N GLN A 183 -4.95 -0.12 -24.01
CA GLN A 183 -5.52 -1.44 -24.24
C GLN A 183 -5.93 -2.03 -22.89
N ALA A 184 -7.06 -2.70 -22.86
CA ALA A 184 -7.75 -3.23 -21.70
C ALA A 184 -8.14 -4.69 -21.96
N LYS A 185 -7.38 -5.65 -21.43
CA LYS A 185 -7.72 -7.08 -21.51
C LYS A 185 -8.33 -7.59 -20.22
N ARG A 186 -9.63 -7.86 -20.27
CA ARG A 186 -10.34 -8.50 -19.16
C ARG A 186 -10.08 -10.00 -19.15
N TYR A 187 -9.26 -10.46 -18.21
CA TYR A 187 -8.94 -11.87 -17.99
C TYR A 187 -9.26 -12.24 -16.54
N ASN A 188 -9.83 -13.42 -16.33
CA ASN A 188 -10.13 -13.89 -14.99
C ASN A 188 -8.87 -14.50 -14.34
N SER A 189 -8.55 -15.77 -14.62
CA SER A 189 -7.39 -16.46 -14.03
C SER A 189 -6.19 -16.63 -14.98
N LYS A 190 -6.36 -16.30 -16.27
CA LYS A 190 -5.31 -16.44 -17.27
C LYS A 190 -4.34 -15.26 -17.16
N LYS A 191 -3.05 -15.52 -16.96
CA LYS A 191 -2.02 -14.48 -17.04
C LYS A 191 -1.90 -13.94 -18.46
N VAL A 192 -1.67 -12.64 -18.61
CA VAL A 192 -1.47 -12.00 -19.91
C VAL A 192 -0.17 -12.50 -20.54
N PRO A 193 -0.23 -13.17 -21.70
CA PRO A 193 0.96 -13.68 -22.38
C PRO A 193 1.69 -12.55 -23.13
N PRO A 194 2.98 -12.76 -23.49
CA PRO A 194 3.76 -11.75 -24.20
C PRO A 194 3.27 -11.46 -25.62
N SER A 195 2.42 -12.32 -26.20
CA SER A 195 1.80 -12.08 -27.51
C SER A 195 0.89 -10.85 -27.50
N GLU A 196 0.10 -10.67 -26.44
CA GLU A 196 -0.81 -9.51 -26.29
C GLU A 196 -0.03 -8.20 -26.25
N ILE A 197 1.10 -8.20 -25.54
CA ILE A 197 1.96 -7.02 -25.43
C ILE A 197 2.62 -6.70 -26.78
N ARG A 198 3.05 -7.72 -27.53
CA ARG A 198 3.61 -7.53 -28.87
C ARG A 198 2.57 -7.03 -29.87
N GLU A 199 1.34 -7.54 -29.79
CA GLU A 199 0.23 -7.07 -30.60
C GLU A 199 -0.02 -5.59 -30.34
N PHE A 200 -0.14 -5.19 -29.07
CA PHE A 200 -0.30 -3.78 -28.68
C PHE A 200 0.86 -2.89 -29.16
N ILE A 201 2.11 -3.34 -29.04
CA ILE A 201 3.28 -2.63 -29.61
C ILE A 201 3.14 -2.47 -31.14
N GLY A 202 2.64 -3.49 -31.83
CA GLY A 202 2.37 -3.46 -33.27
C GLY A 202 1.34 -2.38 -33.62
N SER A 203 0.21 -2.36 -32.90
CA SER A 203 -0.85 -1.36 -33.06
C SER A 203 -0.33 0.05 -32.80
N MET A 204 0.45 0.24 -31.73
CA MET A 204 1.09 1.52 -31.41
C MET A 204 2.02 1.98 -32.54
N ASN A 205 2.85 1.09 -33.10
CA ASN A 205 3.73 1.42 -34.21
C ASN A 205 2.95 1.90 -35.44
N GLN A 206 1.87 1.21 -35.80
CA GLN A 206 1.04 1.57 -36.96
C GLN A 206 0.38 2.94 -36.80
N LYS A 207 0.08 3.36 -35.56
CA LYS A 207 -0.49 4.68 -35.26
C LYS A 207 0.56 5.75 -34.92
N GLY A 208 1.86 5.42 -34.96
CA GLY A 208 2.94 6.34 -34.58
C GLY A 208 2.91 6.76 -33.10
N ALA A 209 2.45 5.87 -32.22
CA ALA A 209 2.28 6.12 -30.79
C ALA A 209 3.58 5.90 -30.01
N HIS A 210 3.87 6.79 -29.06
CA HIS A 210 5.05 6.69 -28.19
C HIS A 210 4.72 6.33 -26.74
N LYS A 211 3.47 6.50 -26.29
CA LYS A 211 3.02 6.24 -24.91
C LYS A 211 1.83 5.30 -24.90
N GLY A 212 1.91 4.26 -24.07
CA GLY A 212 0.88 3.24 -23.96
C GLY A 212 0.66 2.80 -22.52
N VAL A 213 -0.59 2.51 -22.17
CA VAL A 213 -0.95 1.85 -20.93
C VAL A 213 -1.74 0.59 -21.26
N PHE A 214 -1.25 -0.55 -20.80
CA PHE A 214 -1.92 -1.84 -20.95
C PHE A 214 -2.51 -2.24 -19.61
N PHE A 215 -3.83 -2.27 -19.54
CA PHE A 215 -4.59 -2.74 -18.39
C PHE A 215 -4.98 -4.20 -18.54
N SER A 216 -4.92 -4.95 -17.44
CA SER A 216 -5.59 -6.23 -17.34
C SER A 216 -6.26 -6.40 -15.99
N SER A 217 -7.39 -7.12 -15.95
CA SER A 217 -7.99 -7.59 -14.69
C SER A 217 -7.29 -8.85 -14.14
N SER A 218 -6.19 -9.29 -14.76
CA SER A 218 -5.33 -10.40 -14.33
C SER A 218 -3.87 -9.93 -14.23
N CYS A 219 -2.95 -10.84 -13.89
CA CYS A 219 -1.51 -10.59 -13.82
C CYS A 219 -0.81 -10.80 -15.17
N PHE A 220 0.36 -10.17 -15.33
CA PHE A 220 1.24 -10.39 -16.48
C PHE A 220 2.21 -11.55 -16.23
N THR A 221 2.64 -12.24 -17.29
CA THR A 221 3.81 -13.13 -17.19
C THR A 221 5.10 -12.33 -17.17
N GLU A 222 6.19 -12.90 -16.65
CA GLU A 222 7.51 -12.28 -16.69
C GLU A 222 7.94 -11.95 -18.13
N GLN A 223 7.62 -12.83 -19.08
CA GLN A 223 7.91 -12.60 -20.49
C GLN A 223 7.09 -11.43 -21.06
N ALA A 224 5.85 -11.22 -20.60
CA ALA A 224 5.02 -10.09 -21.00
C ALA A 224 5.61 -8.78 -20.48
N MET A 225 6.01 -8.74 -19.20
CA MET A 225 6.71 -7.59 -18.62
C MET A 225 8.01 -7.26 -19.36
N ASN A 226 8.82 -8.28 -19.66
CA ASN A 226 10.04 -8.11 -20.45
C ASN A 226 9.77 -7.63 -21.88
N SER A 227 8.62 -7.99 -22.48
CA SER A 227 8.24 -7.53 -23.82
C SER A 227 7.92 -6.04 -23.84
N ALA A 228 7.23 -5.54 -22.82
CA ALA A 228 6.94 -4.10 -22.67
C ALA A 228 8.22 -3.28 -22.49
N GLN A 229 9.16 -3.76 -21.65
CA GLN A 229 10.43 -3.09 -21.40
C GLN A 229 11.35 -3.00 -22.64
N LYS A 230 11.21 -3.94 -23.58
CA LYS A 230 12.02 -3.98 -24.81
C LYS A 230 11.43 -3.18 -25.97
N ALA A 231 10.29 -2.54 -25.79
CA ALA A 231 9.65 -1.72 -26.82
C ALA A 231 10.51 -0.47 -27.09
N GLN A 232 11.29 -0.50 -28.18
CA GLN A 232 12.16 0.62 -28.54
C GLN A 232 11.35 1.83 -29.00
N GLY A 233 11.72 3.02 -28.51
CA GLY A 233 11.05 4.27 -28.88
C GLY A 233 9.63 4.43 -28.31
N MET A 234 9.24 3.58 -27.36
CA MET A 234 7.93 3.60 -26.71
C MET A 234 8.07 3.48 -25.19
N THR A 235 7.14 4.08 -24.46
CA THR A 235 6.95 3.88 -23.03
C THR A 235 5.63 3.15 -22.80
N ILE A 236 5.71 1.90 -22.32
CA ILE A 236 4.53 1.07 -22.06
C ILE A 236 4.45 0.77 -20.55
N THR A 237 3.37 1.22 -19.93
CA THR A 237 3.06 0.91 -18.53
C THR A 237 2.08 -0.25 -18.46
N LEU A 238 2.38 -1.27 -17.67
CA LEU A 238 1.51 -2.42 -17.44
C LEU A 238 0.80 -2.27 -16.09
N ILE A 239 -0.54 -2.29 -16.09
CA ILE A 239 -1.36 -2.20 -14.89
C ILE A 239 -2.18 -3.48 -14.74
N ASP A 240 -1.91 -4.24 -13.67
CA ASP A 240 -2.61 -5.50 -13.40
C ASP A 240 -3.89 -5.29 -12.58
N GLY A 241 -4.63 -6.38 -12.34
CA GLY A 241 -5.93 -6.30 -11.67
C GLY A 241 -5.86 -5.76 -10.24
N GLN A 242 -4.78 -6.06 -9.50
CA GLN A 242 -4.60 -5.56 -8.13
C GLN A 242 -4.27 -4.07 -8.14
N GLN A 243 -3.33 -3.66 -9.00
CA GLN A 243 -2.93 -2.27 -9.14
C GLN A 243 -4.07 -1.40 -9.70
N LEU A 244 -4.88 -1.94 -10.61
CA LEU A 244 -6.10 -1.27 -11.08
C LEU A 244 -7.05 -0.99 -9.90
N CYS A 245 -7.33 -1.99 -9.07
CA CYS A 245 -8.23 -1.82 -7.92
C CYS A 245 -7.65 -0.87 -6.86
N GLU A 246 -6.32 -0.83 -6.70
CA GLU A 246 -5.64 0.19 -5.90
C GLU A 246 -6.00 1.60 -6.39
N TYR A 247 -5.80 1.87 -7.68
CA TYR A 247 -6.08 3.18 -8.25
C TYR A 247 -7.56 3.53 -8.21
N LEU A 248 -8.46 2.56 -8.41
CA LEU A 248 -9.91 2.79 -8.28
C LEU A 248 -10.27 3.23 -6.86
N VAL A 249 -9.77 2.55 -5.83
CA VAL A 249 -10.02 2.92 -4.42
C VAL A 249 -9.44 4.30 -4.10
N GLN A 250 -8.20 4.58 -4.51
CA GLN A 250 -7.55 5.88 -4.28
C GLN A 250 -8.30 7.05 -4.93
N ASN A 251 -8.91 6.82 -6.10
CA ASN A 251 -9.69 7.82 -6.82
C ASN A 251 -11.19 7.79 -6.47
N GLY A 252 -11.61 6.98 -5.50
CA GLY A 252 -13.01 6.86 -5.08
C GLY A 252 -13.94 6.33 -6.17
N MET A 253 -13.43 5.52 -7.11
CA MET A 253 -14.18 4.97 -8.23
C MET A 253 -14.67 3.55 -7.92
N GLY A 254 -15.95 3.28 -8.18
CA GLY A 254 -16.56 1.97 -7.90
C GLY A 254 -16.76 1.69 -6.40
N VAL A 255 -16.46 2.65 -5.52
CA VAL A 255 -16.58 2.53 -4.06
C VAL A 255 -17.40 3.70 -3.51
N ALA A 256 -18.07 3.47 -2.39
CA ALA A 256 -18.80 4.49 -1.65
C ALA A 256 -18.29 4.57 -0.22
N LYS A 257 -18.12 5.79 0.30
CA LYS A 257 -17.79 6.01 1.71
C LYS A 257 -19.03 5.71 2.56
N VAL A 258 -18.93 4.72 3.44
CA VAL A 258 -20.03 4.31 4.34
C VAL A 258 -20.01 5.11 5.64
N SER A 259 -18.84 5.26 6.28
CA SER A 259 -18.66 5.97 7.54
C SER A 259 -17.21 6.42 7.75
N THR A 260 -16.99 7.42 8.60
CA THR A 260 -15.67 7.86 9.06
C THR A 260 -15.57 7.76 10.57
N TYR A 261 -14.38 7.39 11.08
CA TYR A 261 -14.10 7.31 12.52
C TYR A 261 -12.88 8.18 12.82
N ASP A 262 -13.01 9.10 13.76
CA ASP A 262 -11.91 9.92 14.24
C ASP A 262 -11.16 9.19 15.36
N LEU A 263 -9.82 9.24 15.30
CA LEU A 263 -8.94 8.73 16.35
C LEU A 263 -8.43 9.92 17.17
N TYR A 264 -8.56 9.84 18.49
CA TYR A 264 -8.16 10.90 19.41
C TYR A 264 -6.96 10.45 20.26
N GLU A 265 -5.99 11.33 20.43
CA GLU A 265 -4.92 11.24 21.42
C GLU A 265 -5.05 12.41 22.40
N ILE A 266 -4.55 12.23 23.63
CA ILE A 266 -4.51 13.32 24.61
C ILE A 266 -3.50 14.37 24.12
N ASP A 267 -3.98 15.58 23.85
CA ASP A 267 -3.10 16.74 23.66
C ASP A 267 -2.56 17.16 25.03
N ARG A 268 -1.29 16.86 25.28
CA ARG A 268 -0.65 17.19 26.56
C ARG A 268 -0.42 18.70 26.72
N ASN A 269 -0.22 19.44 25.63
CA ASN A 269 0.00 20.89 25.69
C ASN A 269 -1.24 21.64 26.18
N PHE A 270 -2.43 21.08 25.98
CA PHE A 270 -3.68 21.63 26.50
C PHE A 270 -3.69 21.76 28.03
N PHE A 271 -2.94 20.91 28.75
CA PHE A 271 -2.89 20.92 30.21
C PHE A 271 -1.78 21.80 30.79
N ASP A 272 -0.96 22.44 29.93
CA ASP A 272 0.10 23.38 30.33
C ASP A 272 -0.37 24.86 30.28
N ILE A 273 -1.70 25.08 30.28
CA ILE A 273 -2.37 26.40 30.38
C ILE A 273 -2.46 26.83 31.85
#